data_AF-A0A9E5XWU1-F1
#
_entry.id   AF-A0A9E5XWU1-F1
#
_cell.length_a   1.000
_cell.length_b   1.000
_cell.length_c   1.000
_cell.angle_alpha   90.00
_cell.angle_beta   90.00
_cell.angle_gamma   90.00
#
_symmetry.space_group_name_H-M   'P 1'
#
loop_
_entity.id
_entity.type
_entity.pdbx_description
1 polymer ?
#
loop_
_entity_poly.entity_id
_entity_poly.type
_entity_poly.pdbx_seq_one_letter_code
_entity_poly.pdbx_strand_id
1 'polypeptide(L)' 'MPEEIEISSDQTNFIYYTYDAAGIKLRKTAGSTTTDYVGNFVYENDILKYIITDYGKISVETAGGLSQY' A
#
# COMPACT_ATOMS: atom_id res chain seq x y z
N MET A 1 -15.86 14.42 -10.30
CA MET A 1 -16.08 13.13 -9.61
C MET A 1 -15.28 12.10 -10.38
N PRO A 2 -14.41 11.28 -9.76
CA PRO A 2 -13.73 10.24 -10.51
C PRO A 2 -14.67 9.04 -10.68
N GLU A 3 -14.70 8.52 -11.91
CA GLU A 3 -15.45 7.34 -12.32
C GLU A 3 -14.55 6.11 -12.16
N GLU A 4 -15.10 5.05 -11.58
CA GLU A 4 -14.46 3.75 -11.44
C GLU A 4 -14.70 2.94 -12.73
N ILE A 5 -13.62 2.48 -13.38
CA ILE A 5 -13.69 1.58 -14.53
C ILE A 5 -13.08 0.24 -14.09
N GLU A 6 -13.93 -0.76 -13.94
CA GLU A 6 -13.53 -2.14 -13.68
C GLU A 6 -13.43 -2.91 -15.01
N ILE A 7 -12.24 -3.42 -15.33
CA ILE A 7 -12.06 -4.44 -16.37
C ILE A 7 -11.46 -5.66 -15.67
N SER A 8 -12.30 -6.67 -15.43
CA SER A 8 -11.90 -7.95 -14.85
C SER A 8 -11.54 -8.94 -15.94
N SER A 9 -10.27 -9.37 -15.94
CA SER A 9 -9.89 -10.73 -16.34
C SER A 9 -8.45 -10.97 -15.82
N ASP A 10 -8.37 -11.63 -14.66
CA ASP A 10 -7.16 -12.11 -13.97
C ASP A 10 -6.27 -11.02 -13.32
N GLN A 11 -6.53 -10.73 -12.03
CA GLN A 11 -5.78 -9.79 -11.18
C GLN A 11 -4.28 -10.12 -11.00
N THR A 12 -3.80 -11.24 -11.54
CA THR A 12 -2.40 -11.70 -11.41
C THR A 12 -1.43 -10.95 -12.32
N ASN A 13 -1.92 -10.30 -13.38
CA ASN A 13 -1.08 -9.58 -14.35
C ASN A 13 -1.26 -8.07 -14.34
N PHE A 14 -2.17 -7.54 -13.51
CA PHE A 14 -2.45 -6.11 -13.44
C PHE A 14 -1.97 -5.52 -12.11
N ILE A 15 -1.52 -4.26 -12.19
CA ILE A 15 -1.25 -3.44 -11.02
C ILE A 15 -2.22 -2.28 -11.04
N TYR A 16 -3.09 -2.23 -10.05
CA TYR A 16 -4.06 -1.17 -9.88
C TYR A 16 -3.48 -0.07 -9.01
N TYR A 17 -3.80 1.18 -9.35
CA TYR A 17 -3.41 2.35 -8.57
C TYR A 17 -4.60 3.26 -8.35
N THR A 18 -4.79 3.71 -7.11
CA THR A 18 -5.79 4.71 -6.74
C THR A 18 -5.07 5.99 -6.35
N TYR A 19 -5.55 7.11 -6.88
CA TYR A 19 -5.05 8.45 -6.60
C TYR A 19 -6.20 9.33 -6.09
N ASP A 20 -5.87 10.36 -5.31
CA ASP A 20 -6.79 11.44 -5.04
C ASP A 20 -6.95 12.38 -6.26
N ALA A 21 -7.84 13.35 -6.14
CA ALA A 21 -8.08 14.34 -7.20
C ALA A 21 -6.89 15.28 -7.47
N ALA A 22 -5.92 15.36 -6.55
CA ALA A 22 -4.69 16.12 -6.70
C ALA A 22 -3.55 15.28 -7.32
N GLY A 23 -3.79 14.00 -7.61
CA GLY A 23 -2.80 13.07 -8.16
C GLY A 23 -1.88 12.45 -7.12
N ILE A 24 -2.20 12.54 -5.82
CA ILE A 24 -1.47 11.86 -4.75
C ILE A 24 -1.90 10.39 -4.71
N LYS A 25 -0.91 9.49 -4.68
CA LYS A 25 -1.16 8.05 -4.62
C LYS A 25 -1.72 7.67 -3.26
N LEU A 26 -2.84 6.95 -3.26
CA LEU A 26 -3.50 6.44 -2.07
C LEU A 26 -3.32 4.93 -1.90
N ARG A 27 -3.37 4.17 -3.00
CA ARG A 27 -3.29 2.71 -2.96
C ARG A 27 -2.60 2.14 -4.21
N LYS A 28 -1.90 1.03 -4.02
CA LYS A 28 -1.42 0.14 -5.08
C LYS A 28 -1.88 -1.28 -4.76
N THR A 29 -2.45 -1.98 -5.72
CA THR A 29 -2.75 -3.41 -5.59
C THR A 29 -2.03 -4.17 -6.70
N ALA A 30 -1.16 -5.11 -6.33
CA ALA A 30 -0.43 -5.97 -7.26
C ALA A 30 -0.64 -7.43 -6.87
N GLY A 31 -1.46 -8.16 -7.65
CA GLY A 31 -1.92 -9.49 -7.25
C GLY A 31 -2.68 -9.43 -5.92
N SER A 32 -2.26 -10.22 -4.93
CA SER A 32 -2.84 -10.25 -3.59
C SER A 32 -2.25 -9.20 -2.63
N THR A 33 -1.23 -8.46 -3.03
CA THR A 33 -0.58 -7.46 -2.16
C THR A 33 -1.21 -6.09 -2.35
N THR A 34 -1.73 -5.52 -1.27
CA THR A 34 -2.22 -4.15 -1.22
C THR A 34 -1.21 -3.28 -0.46
N THR A 35 -0.82 -2.15 -1.05
CA THR A 35 0.01 -1.12 -0.43
C THR A 35 -0.79 0.16 -0.28
N ASP A 36 -0.99 0.59 0.95
CA ASP A 36 -1.74 1.80 1.30
C ASP A 36 -0.82 2.94 1.71
N TYR A 37 -1.02 4.11 1.11
CA TYR A 37 -0.27 5.34 1.34
C TYR A 37 -1.16 6.32 2.12
N VAL A 38 -0.89 6.47 3.41
CA VAL A 38 -1.63 7.36 4.32
C VAL A 38 -0.70 8.46 4.80
N GLY A 39 -0.58 9.52 4.00
CA GLY A 39 0.42 10.56 4.20
C GLY A 39 1.83 9.97 4.16
N ASN A 40 2.57 10.10 5.26
CA ASN A 40 3.93 9.58 5.38
C ASN A 40 3.98 8.10 5.81
N PHE A 41 2.85 7.49 6.18
CA PHE A 41 2.79 6.10 6.63
C PHE A 41 2.43 5.20 5.46
N VAL A 42 3.18 4.11 5.29
CA VAL A 42 2.89 3.14 4.23
C VAL A 42 2.75 1.74 4.78
N TYR A 43 1.62 1.14 4.44
CA TYR A 43 1.19 -0.16 4.90
C TYR A 43 1.22 -1.16 3.75
N GLU A 44 1.53 -2.41 4.04
CA GLU A 44 1.38 -3.53 3.12
C GLU A 44 0.50 -4.59 3.79
N ASN A 45 -0.63 -4.91 3.17
CA ASN A 45 -1.64 -5.82 3.72
C ASN A 45 -1.98 -5.46 5.18
N ASP A 46 -2.31 -4.19 5.41
CA ASP A 46 -2.65 -3.59 6.71
C ASP A 46 -1.51 -3.55 7.76
N ILE A 47 -0.29 -3.98 7.42
CA ILE A 47 0.88 -3.93 8.31
C ILE A 47 1.76 -2.74 7.95
N LEU A 48 2.09 -1.89 8.93
CA LEU A 48 3.01 -0.76 8.73
C LEU A 48 4.39 -1.29 8.31
N LYS A 49 4.88 -0.85 7.14
CA LYS A 49 6.19 -1.26 6.60
C LYS A 49 7.21 -0.14 6.60
N TYR A 50 6.78 1.09 6.31
CA TYR A 50 7.69 2.23 6.28
C TYR A 50 7.02 3.54 6.64
N ILE A 51 7.83 4.43 7.22
CA ILE A 51 7.50 5.83 7.42
C ILE A 51 8.43 6.64 6.50
N ILE A 52 7.83 7.45 5.63
CA ILE A 52 8.53 8.37 4.73
C ILE A 52 8.91 9.62 5.51
N THR A 53 10.15 10.06 5.34
CA THR A 53 10.67 11.31 5.90
C THR A 53 11.39 12.10 4.81
N ASP A 54 11.65 13.38 5.06
CA ASP A 54 12.39 14.23 4.12
C ASP A 54 13.81 13.69 3.84
N TYR A 55 14.32 12.82 4.71
CA TYR A 55 15.65 12.21 4.62
C TYR A 55 15.62 10.76 4.09
N GLY A 56 14.45 10.25 3.70
CA GLY A 56 14.31 8.91 3.12
C GLY A 56 13.16 8.11 3.71
N LYS A 57 13.43 6.86 4.10
CA LYS A 57 12.43 5.97 4.69
C LYS A 57 12.97 5.26 5.92
N ILE A 58 12.12 5.14 6.92
CA ILE A 58 12.35 4.31 8.11
C ILE A 58 11.60 3.00 7.88
N SER A 59 12.32 1.89 7.75
CA SER A 59 11.70 0.56 7.66
C SER A 59 11.26 0.10 9.05
N VAL A 60 10.03 -0.40 9.13
CA VAL A 60 9.49 -1.03 10.34
C VAL A 60 9.56 -2.53 10.14
N GLU A 61 10.41 -3.19 10.93
CA GLU A 61 10.37 -4.64 11.05
C GLU A 61 9.40 -4.99 12.18
N THR A 62 8.33 -5.69 11.85
CA THR A 62 7.51 -6.31 12.89
C THR A 62 8.39 -7.35 13.58
N ALA A 63 8.74 -7.11 14.85
CA ALA A 63 9.41 -8.12 15.67
C ALA A 63 8.57 -9.41 15.59
N GLY A 64 9.13 -10.43 14.95
CA GLY A 64 8.45 -11.71 14.77
C GLY A 64 8.02 -12.26 16.13
N GLY A 65 6.72 -12.52 16.26
CA GLY A 65 6.04 -13.27 17.32
C GLY A 65 6.73 -13.35 18.69
N LEU A 66 6.13 -12.72 19.70
CA LEU A 66 6.23 -13.26 21.07
C LEU A 66 5.57 -14.65 21.07
N SER A 67 6.32 -15.68 20.68
CA SER A 67 5.98 -17.07 20.96
C SER A 67 6.20 -17.27 22.45
N GLN A 68 5.12 -17.10 23.22
CA GLN A 68 5.09 -17.41 24.64
C GLN A 68 5.32 -18.93 24.78
N TYR A 69 6.42 -19.31 25.43
CA TYR A 69 6.60 -20.63 26.03
C TYR A 69 6.14 -20.59 27.48
#